data_AF-A0A7W0KK60-F1
#
_entry.id   AF-A0A7W0KK60-F1
#
_cell.length_a   1.000
_cell.length_b   1.000
_cell.length_c   1.000
_cell.angle_alpha   90.00
_cell.angle_beta   90.00
_cell.angle_gamma   90.00
#
_symmetry.space_group_name_H-M   'P 1'
#
loop_
_entity.id
_entity.type
_entity.pdbx_description
1 polymer ?
#
loop_
_entity_poly.entity_id
_entity_poly.type
_entity_poly.pdbx_seq_one_letter_code
_entity_poly.pdbx_strand_id
1 'polypeptide(L)'
;HWITPEAEPRRYDTKFFTAAVPEGQEPRDVSGEADEAAWVRVADALAENEQGTRLMLPPTLVTLTDLVGHATVAGVLAAAPKQPLTPVVPRLIVRDGSEYVEMPDGSLVKTPIRLGRRGAR
;
A
#
# COMPACT_ATOMS: atom_id res chain seq x y z
N HIS A 1 1.34 -4.07 9.94
CA HIS A 1 2.28 -2.92 9.86
C HIS A 1 3.48 -3.34 9.02
N TRP A 2 4.20 -2.40 8.42
CA TRP A 2 5.18 -2.67 7.37
C TRP A 2 6.54 -2.07 7.73
N ILE A 3 7.59 -2.86 7.60
CA ILE A 3 8.96 -2.34 7.69
C ILE A 3 9.58 -2.40 6.31
N THR A 4 10.10 -1.27 5.83
CA THR A 4 10.77 -1.19 4.52
C THR A 4 11.90 -2.23 4.44
N PRO A 5 12.05 -2.94 3.29
CA PRO A 5 13.12 -3.92 3.10
C PRO A 5 14.51 -3.39 3.48
N GLU A 6 15.38 -4.25 3.99
CA GLU A 6 16.73 -3.85 4.46
C GLU A 6 17.62 -3.30 3.34
N ALA A 7 17.36 -3.70 2.10
CA ALA A 7 18.08 -3.22 0.92
C ALA A 7 17.81 -1.74 0.61
N GLU A 8 16.73 -1.15 1.15
CA GLU A 8 16.43 0.25 0.93
C GLU A 8 17.30 1.16 1.79
N PRO A 9 17.91 2.22 1.22
CA PRO A 9 18.74 3.16 1.98
C PRO A 9 17.92 3.99 2.97
N ARG A 10 16.64 4.24 2.67
CA ARG A 10 15.69 4.92 3.56
C ARG A 10 14.65 3.90 4.01
N ARG A 11 14.53 3.73 5.32
CA ARG A 11 13.67 2.71 5.91
C ARG A 11 12.70 3.35 6.89
N TYR A 12 11.48 2.82 6.87
CA TYR A 12 10.39 3.23 7.73
C TYR A 12 9.79 2.01 8.41
N ASP A 13 9.37 2.18 9.66
CA ASP A 13 8.46 1.28 10.36
C ASP A 13 7.07 1.94 10.35
N THR A 14 6.26 1.53 9.38
CA THR A 14 5.00 2.18 9.04
C THR A 14 3.83 1.39 9.59
N LYS A 15 3.03 2.05 10.43
CA LYS A 15 1.73 1.55 10.91
C LYS A 15 0.62 2.08 10.01
N PHE A 16 -0.30 1.19 9.66
CA PHE A 16 -1.51 1.52 8.90
C PHE A 16 -2.69 1.57 9.85
N PHE A 17 -3.58 2.54 9.61
CA PHE A 17 -4.77 2.78 10.41
C PHE A 17 -5.98 2.82 9.48
N THR A 18 -7.14 2.50 10.03
CA THR A 18 -8.43 2.64 9.35
C THR A 18 -9.42 3.31 10.29
N ALA A 19 -10.31 4.12 9.74
CA ALA A 19 -11.31 4.86 10.49
C ALA A 19 -12.56 5.06 9.62
N ALA A 20 -13.73 5.08 10.27
CA ALA A 20 -14.94 5.54 9.61
C ALA A 20 -14.89 7.06 9.46
N VAL A 21 -15.16 7.55 8.26
CA VAL A 21 -15.26 8.97 7.96
C VAL A 21 -16.73 9.39 8.10
N PRO A 22 -17.04 10.50 8.80
CA PRO A 22 -18.41 11.01 8.86
C PRO A 22 -18.97 11.31 7.48
N GLU A 23 -20.30 11.19 7.34
CA GLU A 23 -20.98 11.51 6.10
C GLU A 23 -20.78 12.98 5.69
N GLY A 24 -20.68 13.23 4.39
CA GLY A 24 -20.52 14.57 3.81
C GLY A 24 -19.09 15.12 3.81
N GLN A 25 -18.10 14.30 4.18
CA GLN A 25 -16.68 14.68 4.05
C GLN A 25 -16.20 14.50 2.62
N GLU A 26 -15.65 15.57 2.04
CA GLU A 26 -15.04 15.54 0.71
C GLU A 26 -13.51 15.50 0.81
N PRO A 27 -12.83 14.79 -0.10
CA PRO A 27 -11.38 14.76 -0.13
C PRO A 27 -10.88 16.11 -0.66
N ARG A 28 -9.91 16.69 0.03
CA ARG A 28 -9.33 17.97 -0.36
C ARG A 28 -7.83 17.96 -0.11
N ASP A 29 -7.05 18.32 -1.11
CA ASP A 29 -5.67 18.72 -0.89
C ASP A 29 -5.62 20.19 -0.44
N VAL A 30 -5.00 20.41 0.71
CA VAL A 30 -4.77 21.74 1.30
C VAL A 30 -3.30 22.05 1.49
N SER A 31 -2.40 21.07 1.33
CA SER A 31 -0.96 21.22 1.55
C SER A 31 -0.18 21.41 0.25
N GLY A 32 -0.70 20.92 -0.89
CA GLY A 32 0.02 20.90 -2.17
C GLY A 32 1.04 19.76 -2.24
N GLU A 33 0.97 18.81 -1.31
CA GLU A 33 1.81 17.61 -1.31
C GLU A 33 1.24 16.49 -2.20
N ALA A 34 -0.01 16.64 -2.66
CA ALA A 34 -0.68 15.68 -3.52
C ALA A 34 -1.08 16.33 -4.85
N ASP A 35 -0.97 15.58 -5.93
CA ASP A 35 -1.48 16.03 -7.24
C ASP A 35 -3.01 15.86 -7.35
N GLU A 36 -3.59 14.91 -6.61
CA GLU A 36 -5.01 14.57 -6.62
C GLU A 36 -5.46 14.01 -5.26
N ALA A 37 -6.70 14.31 -4.87
CA ALA A 37 -7.37 13.70 -3.72
C ALA A 37 -8.81 13.31 -4.10
N ALA A 38 -9.18 12.04 -3.93
CA ALA A 38 -10.48 11.51 -4.32
C ALA A 38 -10.94 10.36 -3.41
N TRP A 39 -12.26 10.18 -3.30
CA TRP A 39 -12.86 8.96 -2.76
C TRP A 39 -13.04 7.95 -3.89
N VAL A 40 -12.41 6.80 -3.77
CA VAL A 40 -12.43 5.74 -4.79
C VAL A 40 -12.82 4.42 -4.13
N ARG A 41 -13.58 3.57 -4.82
CA ARG A 41 -13.82 2.21 -4.31
C ARG A 41 -12.53 1.41 -4.37
N VAL A 42 -12.28 0.61 -3.35
CA VAL A 42 -11.07 -0.24 -3.27
C VAL A 42 -10.91 -1.11 -4.53
N ALA A 43 -11.99 -1.75 -5.00
CA ALA A 43 -11.97 -2.58 -6.20
C ALA A 43 -11.59 -1.80 -7.47
N ASP A 44 -12.08 -0.57 -7.61
CA ASP A 44 -11.78 0.28 -8.77
C ASP A 44 -10.30 0.69 -8.75
N ALA A 45 -9.77 1.09 -7.59
CA ALA A 45 -8.35 1.44 -7.43
C ALA A 45 -7.40 0.26 -7.71
N LEU A 46 -7.79 -0.97 -7.33
CA LEU A 46 -7.04 -2.19 -7.64
C LEU A 46 -7.05 -2.46 -9.16
N ALA A 47 -8.21 -2.36 -9.81
CA ALA A 47 -8.33 -2.56 -11.24
C ALA A 47 -7.52 -1.52 -12.05
N GLU A 48 -7.53 -0.25 -11.61
CA GLU A 48 -6.68 0.80 -12.18
C GLU A 48 -5.19 0.50 -12.01
N ASN A 49 -4.78 -0.10 -10.89
CA ASN A 49 -3.39 -0.52 -10.69
C ASN A 49 -2.99 -1.66 -11.63
N GLU A 50 -3.85 -2.66 -11.79
CA GLU A 50 -3.63 -3.76 -12.73
C GLU A 50 -3.50 -3.27 -14.17
N GLN A 51 -4.25 -2.21 -14.54
CA GLN A 51 -4.17 -1.54 -15.84
C GLN A 51 -2.98 -0.56 -15.95
N GLY A 52 -2.27 -0.30 -14.86
CA GLY A 52 -1.14 0.64 -14.81
C GLY A 52 -1.54 2.12 -14.82
N THR A 53 -2.82 2.44 -14.63
CA THR A 53 -3.32 3.83 -14.60
C THR A 53 -3.28 4.44 -13.21
N ARG A 54 -3.26 3.61 -12.14
CA ARG A 54 -2.99 4.04 -10.76
C ARG A 54 -1.82 3.26 -10.18
N LEU A 55 -0.62 3.83 -10.28
CA LEU A 55 0.58 3.21 -9.71
C LEU A 55 0.54 3.26 -8.18
N MET A 56 0.78 2.12 -7.53
CA MET A 56 0.79 2.01 -6.08
C MET A 56 2.02 1.24 -5.60
N LEU A 57 2.63 1.73 -4.53
CA LEU A 57 3.69 0.97 -3.86
C LEU A 57 3.09 -0.27 -3.18
N PRO A 58 3.88 -1.35 -3.02
CA PRO A 58 3.39 -2.60 -2.47
C PRO A 58 2.65 -2.52 -1.12
N PRO A 59 3.07 -1.71 -0.12
CA PRO A 59 2.33 -1.59 1.13
C PRO A 59 0.88 -1.14 0.92
N THR A 60 0.65 -0.20 0.00
CA THR A 60 -0.69 0.30 -0.33
C THR A 60 -1.50 -0.78 -1.04
N LEU A 61 -0.91 -1.44 -2.04
CA LEU A 61 -1.58 -2.48 -2.83
C LEU A 61 -2.01 -3.68 -1.96
N VAL A 62 -1.12 -4.16 -1.08
CA VAL A 62 -1.44 -5.23 -0.13
C VAL A 62 -2.56 -4.80 0.82
N THR A 63 -2.47 -3.58 1.36
CA THR A 63 -3.51 -3.04 2.26
C THR A 63 -4.87 -2.98 1.56
N LEU A 64 -4.95 -2.50 0.32
CA LEU A 64 -6.21 -2.45 -0.43
C LEU A 64 -6.72 -3.86 -0.77
N THR A 65 -5.83 -4.81 -1.07
CA THR A 65 -6.20 -6.21 -1.31
C THR A 65 -6.84 -6.85 -0.07
N ASP A 66 -6.32 -6.57 1.12
CA ASP A 66 -6.93 -7.03 2.38
C ASP A 66 -8.32 -6.41 2.60
N LEU A 67 -8.55 -5.17 2.14
CA LEU A 67 -9.81 -4.46 2.32
C LEU A 67 -10.91 -4.88 1.34
N VAL A 68 -10.57 -5.31 0.12
CA VAL A 68 -11.55 -5.52 -0.96
C VAL A 68 -12.60 -6.61 -0.62
N GLY A 69 -12.26 -7.55 0.26
CA GLY A 69 -13.18 -8.60 0.72
C GLY A 69 -14.27 -8.13 1.69
N HIS A 70 -14.22 -6.88 2.17
CA HIS A 70 -15.18 -6.36 3.15
C HIS A 70 -16.23 -5.45 2.49
N ALA A 71 -17.49 -5.85 2.58
CA ALA A 71 -18.60 -5.10 1.96
C ALA A 71 -19.00 -3.82 2.72
N THR A 72 -18.55 -3.63 3.97
CA THR A 72 -18.96 -2.50 4.81
C THR A 72 -17.81 -1.94 5.64
N VAL A 73 -17.90 -0.66 5.97
CA VAL A 73 -16.95 0.01 6.89
C VAL A 73 -16.91 -0.70 8.25
N ALA A 74 -18.06 -1.12 8.78
CA ALA A 74 -18.12 -1.88 10.02
C ALA A 74 -17.39 -3.23 9.92
N GLY A 75 -17.51 -3.92 8.78
CA GLY A 75 -16.77 -5.15 8.50
C GLY A 75 -15.26 -4.95 8.47
N VAL A 76 -14.79 -3.87 7.82
CA VAL A 76 -13.37 -3.48 7.81
C VAL A 76 -12.87 -3.22 9.23
N LEU A 77 -13.60 -2.42 10.02
CA LEU A 77 -13.21 -2.09 11.39
C LEU A 77 -13.19 -3.33 12.30
N ALA A 78 -14.14 -4.24 12.12
CA ALA A 78 -14.20 -5.49 12.89
C ALA A 78 -13.07 -6.47 12.50
N ALA A 79 -12.60 -6.44 11.26
CA ALA A 79 -11.52 -7.27 10.76
C ALA A 79 -10.12 -6.74 11.11
N ALA A 80 -10.02 -5.52 11.64
CA ALA A 80 -8.74 -4.94 12.01
C ALA A 80 -7.98 -5.85 13.00
N PRO A 81 -6.69 -6.14 12.76
CA PRO A 81 -5.94 -7.08 13.58
C PRO A 81 -5.79 -6.59 15.02
N LYS A 82 -5.97 -7.51 15.97
CA LYS A 82 -5.73 -7.25 17.39
C LYS A 82 -4.23 -7.19 17.69
N GLN A 83 -3.86 -6.45 18.72
CA GLN A 83 -2.46 -6.36 19.16
C GLN A 83 -2.04 -7.62 19.93
N PRO A 84 -0.74 -8.01 19.87
CA PRO A 84 0.34 -7.35 19.15
C PRO A 84 0.30 -7.64 17.65
N LEU A 85 0.64 -6.62 16.84
CA LEU A 85 0.77 -6.80 15.40
C LEU A 85 2.12 -7.45 15.07
N THR A 86 2.14 -8.38 14.12
CA THR A 86 3.39 -8.88 13.53
C THR A 86 3.81 -7.98 12.35
N PRO A 87 5.08 -7.53 12.30
CA PRO A 87 5.57 -6.76 11.16
C PRO A 87 5.60 -7.61 9.90
N VAL A 88 5.13 -7.03 8.80
CA VAL A 88 5.49 -7.48 7.46
C VAL A 88 6.84 -6.87 7.13
N VAL A 89 7.86 -7.72 6.96
CA VAL A 89 9.20 -7.33 6.52
C VAL A 89 9.46 -8.05 5.19
N PRO A 90 9.23 -7.39 4.05
CA PRO A 90 9.46 -8.00 2.75
C PRO A 90 10.93 -7.95 2.36
N ARG A 91 11.30 -8.75 1.36
CA ARG A 91 12.61 -8.66 0.70
C ARG A 91 12.45 -8.03 -0.67
N LEU A 92 13.38 -7.14 -1.03
CA LEU A 92 13.48 -6.66 -2.40
C LEU A 92 14.14 -7.75 -3.26
N ILE A 93 13.49 -8.13 -4.36
CA ILE A 93 14.04 -9.09 -5.32
C ILE A 93 13.93 -8.56 -6.76
N VAL A 94 14.81 -9.03 -7.63
CA VAL A 94 14.79 -8.75 -9.07
C VAL A 94 14.53 -10.06 -9.82
N ARG A 95 13.53 -10.07 -10.70
CA ARG A 95 13.23 -11.19 -11.62
C ARG A 95 12.96 -10.65 -13.00
N ASP A 96 13.62 -11.22 -14.01
CA ASP A 96 13.47 -10.84 -15.44
C ASP A 96 13.57 -9.32 -15.69
N GLY A 97 14.48 -8.65 -14.97
CA GLY A 97 14.71 -7.21 -15.06
C GLY A 97 13.64 -6.33 -14.41
N SER A 98 12.64 -6.92 -13.76
CA SER A 98 11.61 -6.24 -12.97
C SER A 98 11.87 -6.41 -11.46
N GLU A 99 11.49 -5.42 -10.67
CA GLU A 99 11.59 -5.45 -9.22
C GLU A 99 10.27 -5.86 -8.58
N TYR A 100 10.39 -6.65 -7.51
CA TYR A 100 9.28 -7.14 -6.71
C TYR A 100 9.65 -7.03 -5.23
N VAL A 101 8.64 -6.89 -4.39
CA VAL A 101 8.77 -7.26 -2.98
C VAL A 101 8.28 -8.68 -2.80
N GLU A 102 9.13 -9.52 -2.23
CA GLU A 102 8.78 -10.85 -1.76
C GLU A 102 8.26 -10.75 -0.33
N MET A 103 7.02 -11.19 -0.15
CA MET A 103 6.32 -11.19 1.12
C MET A 103 6.79 -12.36 2.00
N PRO A 104 6.54 -12.33 3.33
CA PRO A 104 6.94 -13.41 4.23
C PRO A 104 6.38 -14.80 3.86
N ASP A 105 5.22 -14.85 3.20
CA ASP A 105 4.59 -16.08 2.69
C ASP A 105 5.13 -16.54 1.32
N GLY A 106 6.11 -15.82 0.76
CA GLY A 106 6.71 -16.10 -0.54
C GLY A 106 5.95 -15.52 -1.74
N SER A 107 4.80 -14.85 -1.51
CA SER A 107 4.10 -14.15 -2.59
C SER A 107 4.91 -12.95 -3.10
N LEU A 108 4.73 -12.60 -4.37
CA LEU A 108 5.47 -11.52 -5.02
C LEU A 108 4.53 -10.40 -5.41
N VAL A 109 4.89 -9.17 -5.01
CA VAL A 109 4.17 -7.96 -5.39
C VAL A 109 5.10 -7.07 -6.21
N LYS A 110 4.72 -6.80 -7.46
CA LYS A 110 5.52 -5.99 -8.39
C LYS A 110 5.62 -4.54 -7.90
N THR A 111 6.79 -3.93 -8.04
CA THR A 111 6.98 -2.51 -7.72
C THR A 111 6.75 -1.65 -8.97
N PRO A 112 6.04 -0.52 -8.88
CA PRO A 112 5.86 0.39 -10.02
C PRO A 112 7.12 1.24 -10.29
N ILE A 113 8.02 1.31 -9.33
CA ILE A 113 9.27 2.06 -9.38
C ILE A 113 10.45 1.16 -9.01
N ARG A 114 11.65 1.55 -9.42
CA ARG A 114 12.88 0.91 -8.96
C ARG A 114 13.22 1.39 -7.54
N LEU A 115 13.17 0.47 -6.60
CA LEU A 115 13.59 0.59 -5.22
C LEU A 115 15.12 0.39 -5.14
N GLY A 116 15.78 0.97 -4.13
CA GLY A 116 17.21 0.76 -3.89
C GLY A 116 18.17 1.57 -4.76
N ARG A 117 17.68 2.37 -5.72
CA ARG A 117 18.53 3.33 -6.44
C ARG A 117 18.64 4.65 -5.68
N ARG A 118 19.88 5.04 -5.32
CA ARG A 118 20.22 6.46 -5.13
C ARG A 118 19.81 7.20 -6.39
N GLY A 119 19.17 8.36 -6.23
CA GLY A 119 19.09 9.34 -7.30
C GLY A 119 20.49 9.54 -7.87
N ALA A 120 20.68 9.12 -9.11
CA ALA A 120 21.79 9.61 -9.91
C ALA A 120 21.24 10.82 -10.65
N ARG A 121 21.52 11.98 -10.04
CA ARG A 121 21.21 13.37 -10.44
C ARG A 121 19.88 13.91 -9.92
#